data_AF-A0A9E2N3Q0-F1
#
_entry.id   AF-A0A9E2N3Q0-F1
#
_cell.length_a   1.000
_cell.length_b   1.000
_cell.length_c   1.000
_cell.angle_alpha   90.00
_cell.angle_beta   90.00
_cell.angle_gamma   90.00
#
_symmetry.space_group_name_H-M   'P 1'
#
loop_
_entity.id
_entity.type
_entity.pdbx_description
1 polymer ?
#
loop_
_entity_poly.entity_id
_entity_poly.type
_entity_poly.pdbx_seq_one_letter_code
_entity_poly.pdbx_strand_id
1 'polypeptide(L)'
;MNEKSIDAAAEILAVSKYVIAFTGAGISAESGIPTFRDPGGVWDRYDPQEIGTVHGLTRFARRHPVRLRDLIRETLGAFEQAQPNP
;
A
#
# COMPACT_ATOMS: atom_id res chain seq x y z
N MET A 1 -1.63 -17.42 -10.78
CA MET A 1 -2.34 -16.74 -11.89
C MET A 1 -2.39 -17.71 -13.07
N ASN A 2 -3.49 -17.78 -13.80
CA ASN A 2 -3.64 -18.71 -14.93
C ASN A 2 -2.93 -18.15 -16.18
N GLU A 3 -2.06 -18.92 -16.83
CA GLU A 3 -1.32 -18.50 -18.05
C GLU A 3 -2.26 -17.96 -19.12
N LYS A 4 -3.42 -18.62 -19.33
CA LYS A 4 -4.44 -18.19 -20.29
C LYS A 4 -4.96 -16.77 -20.04
N SER A 5 -4.98 -16.33 -18.78
CA SER A 5 -5.47 -15.00 -18.42
C SER A 5 -4.43 -13.91 -18.71
N ILE A 6 -3.14 -14.25 -18.63
CA ILE A 6 -2.04 -13.33 -18.96
C ILE A 6 -2.00 -13.12 -20.47
N ASP A 7 -2.09 -14.19 -21.26
CA ASP A 7 -2.11 -14.12 -22.72
C ASP A 7 -3.29 -13.27 -23.22
N ALA A 8 -4.48 -13.50 -22.67
CA ALA A 8 -5.66 -12.71 -23.00
C ALA A 8 -5.51 -11.22 -22.66
N ALA A 9 -4.88 -10.90 -21.53
CA ALA A 9 -4.59 -9.51 -21.17
C ALA A 9 -3.59 -8.87 -22.14
N ALA A 10 -2.54 -9.59 -22.54
CA ALA A 10 -1.56 -9.11 -23.51
C ALA A 10 -2.17 -8.83 -24.89
N GLU A 11 -3.07 -9.70 -25.38
CA GLU A 11 -3.78 -9.50 -26.64
C GLU A 11 -4.66 -8.23 -26.61
N ILE A 12 -5.41 -8.02 -25.53
CA ILE A 12 -6.24 -6.82 -25.34
C ILE A 12 -5.36 -5.57 -25.31
N LEU A 13 -4.24 -5.60 -24.58
CA LEU A 13 -3.31 -4.48 -24.50
C LEU A 13 -2.69 -4.15 -25.86
N ALA A 14 -2.34 -5.16 -26.66
CA ALA A 14 -1.68 -4.98 -27.96
C ALA A 14 -2.55 -4.23 -29.01
N VAL A 15 -3.88 -4.39 -28.95
CA VAL A 15 -4.80 -3.73 -29.90
C VAL A 15 -5.40 -2.42 -29.35
N SER A 16 -5.19 -2.14 -28.06
CA SER A 16 -5.73 -0.96 -27.40
C SER A 16 -4.97 0.30 -27.77
N LYS A 17 -5.70 1.33 -28.26
CA LYS A 17 -5.09 2.62 -28.62
C LYS A 17 -4.86 3.56 -27.43
N TYR A 18 -5.52 3.28 -26.30
CA TYR A 18 -5.44 4.09 -25.10
C TYR A 18 -5.65 3.22 -23.87
N VAL A 19 -4.59 3.03 -23.08
CA VAL A 19 -4.57 2.15 -21.91
C VAL A 19 -4.42 2.99 -20.64
N ILE A 20 -5.20 2.65 -19.62
CA ILE A 20 -5.11 3.26 -18.28
C ILE A 20 -4.86 2.13 -17.28
N ALA A 21 -3.81 2.27 -16.47
CA ALA A 21 -3.59 1.41 -15.32
C ALA A 21 -4.11 2.10 -14.05
N PHE A 22 -5.03 1.46 -13.34
CA PHE A 22 -5.43 1.86 -11.99
C PHE A 22 -4.67 0.98 -11.00
N THR A 23 -3.79 1.60 -10.20
CA THR A 23 -2.94 0.90 -9.24
C THR A 23 -3.34 1.23 -7.81
N GLY A 24 -2.95 0.36 -6.89
CA GLY A 24 -3.09 0.57 -5.45
C GLY A 24 -1.86 0.05 -4.72
N ALA A 25 -1.91 0.04 -3.38
CA ALA A 25 -0.76 -0.34 -2.54
C ALA A 25 -0.16 -1.72 -2.86
N GLY A 26 -0.95 -2.65 -3.41
CA GLY A 26 -0.49 -3.99 -3.79
C GLY A 26 0.68 -3.98 -4.78
N ILE A 27 0.73 -3.03 -5.71
CA ILE A 27 1.87 -2.91 -6.65
C ILE A 27 3.17 -2.53 -5.94
N SER A 28 3.12 -2.05 -4.71
CA SER A 28 4.29 -1.63 -3.93
C SER A 28 4.69 -2.64 -2.85
N ALA A 29 3.93 -3.72 -2.68
CA ALA A 29 4.21 -4.74 -1.66
C ALA A 29 5.60 -5.36 -1.84
N GLU A 30 5.96 -5.69 -3.09
CA GLU A 30 7.26 -6.26 -3.43
C GLU A 30 8.42 -5.25 -3.33
N SER A 31 8.11 -3.95 -3.27
CA SER A 31 9.09 -2.89 -2.94
C SER A 31 9.31 -2.73 -1.44
N GLY A 32 8.69 -3.57 -0.59
CA GLY A 32 8.79 -3.48 0.87
C GLY A 32 7.89 -2.42 1.49
N ILE A 33 6.96 -1.84 0.73
CA ILE A 33 5.98 -0.88 1.26
C ILE A 33 4.76 -1.68 1.77
N PRO A 34 4.42 -1.59 3.07
CA PRO A 34 3.32 -2.37 3.61
C PRO A 34 1.99 -1.96 2.98
N THR A 35 1.18 -2.96 2.62
CA THR A 35 -0.18 -2.68 2.17
C THR A 35 -1.10 -2.44 3.37
N PHE A 36 -2.28 -1.91 3.09
CA PHE A 36 -3.25 -1.64 4.13
C PHE A 36 -3.95 -2.90 4.65
N ARG A 37 -4.30 -3.84 3.75
CA ARG A 37 -5.28 -4.90 4.02
C ARG A 37 -4.74 -6.33 3.92
N ASP A 38 -3.57 -6.54 3.31
CA ASP A 38 -3.02 -7.90 3.23
C ASP A 38 -2.59 -8.37 4.62
N PRO A 39 -2.47 -9.69 4.85
CA PRO A 39 -2.04 -10.22 6.14
C PRO A 39 -0.72 -9.60 6.60
N GLY A 40 -0.69 -9.08 7.84
CA GLY A 40 0.44 -8.34 8.40
C GLY A 40 0.49 -6.87 7.97
N GLY A 41 -0.53 -6.38 7.25
CA GLY A 41 -0.64 -5.01 6.78
C GLY A 41 -0.89 -3.99 7.90
N VAL A 42 -1.09 -2.73 7.50
CA VAL A 42 -1.27 -1.62 8.45
C VAL A 42 -2.49 -1.84 9.37
N TRP A 43 -3.61 -2.36 8.83
CA TRP A 43 -4.85 -2.55 9.58
C TRP A 43 -4.85 -3.74 10.55
N ASP A 44 -3.90 -4.65 10.42
CA ASP A 44 -3.69 -5.71 11.42
C ASP A 44 -2.97 -5.17 12.68
N ARG A 45 -2.27 -4.03 12.55
CA ARG A 45 -1.44 -3.44 13.61
C ARG A 45 -2.05 -2.18 14.24
N TYR A 46 -2.93 -1.50 13.52
CA TYR A 46 -3.58 -0.26 13.93
C TYR A 46 -5.05 -0.24 13.53
N ASP A 47 -5.91 0.27 14.40
CA ASP A 47 -7.32 0.48 14.08
C ASP A 47 -7.46 1.52 12.95
N PRO A 48 -8.11 1.20 11.81
CA PRO A 48 -8.36 2.15 10.73
C PRO A 48 -9.07 3.43 11.19
N GLN A 49 -9.91 3.39 12.22
CA GLN A 49 -10.56 4.58 12.78
C GLN A 49 -9.60 5.47 13.55
N GLU A 50 -8.53 4.90 14.13
CA GLU A 50 -7.54 5.64 14.91
C GLU A 50 -6.50 6.34 14.04
N ILE A 51 -6.10 5.78 12.90
CA ILE A 51 -5.03 6.40 12.08
C ILE A 51 -5.44 6.69 10.63
N GLY A 52 -6.55 6.13 10.14
CA GLY A 52 -7.04 6.31 8.78
C GLY A 52 -7.95 7.53 8.58
N THR A 53 -8.26 8.28 9.64
CA THR A 53 -9.05 9.51 9.57
C THR A 53 -8.29 10.67 10.21
N VAL A 54 -8.53 11.90 9.75
CA VAL A 54 -7.86 13.10 10.31
C VAL A 54 -8.19 13.27 11.81
N HIS A 55 -9.46 13.07 12.19
CA HIS A 55 -9.89 13.15 13.57
C HIS A 55 -9.26 12.04 14.43
N GLY A 56 -9.31 10.80 13.94
CA GLY A 56 -8.66 9.65 14.56
C GLY A 56 -7.18 9.91 14.80
N LEU A 57 -6.46 10.27 13.73
CA LEU A 57 -5.01 10.45 13.78
C LEU A 57 -4.61 11.56 14.75
N THR A 58 -5.38 12.66 14.80
CA THR A 58 -5.17 13.75 15.77
C THR A 58 -5.35 13.26 17.21
N ARG A 59 -6.38 12.46 17.47
CA ARG A 59 -6.63 11.87 18.80
C ARG A 59 -5.56 10.84 19.16
N PHE A 60 -5.17 10.00 18.21
CA PHE A 60 -4.12 9.00 18.36
C PHE A 60 -2.76 9.65 18.67
N ALA A 61 -2.41 10.71 17.94
CA ALA A 61 -1.19 11.49 18.17
C ALA A 61 -1.09 12.06 19.58
N ARG A 62 -2.21 12.60 20.11
CA ARG A 62 -2.26 13.16 21.47
C ARG A 62 -2.14 12.09 22.56
N ARG A 63 -2.68 10.89 22.32
CA ARG A 63 -2.75 9.81 23.32
C ARG A 63 -1.55 8.87 23.28
N HIS A 64 -0.99 8.67 22.09
CA HIS A 64 0.06 7.68 21.82
C HIS A 64 1.20 8.29 21.00
N PRO A 65 1.86 9.36 21.49
CA PRO A 65 2.87 10.08 20.70
C PRO A 65 4.07 9.21 20.31
N VAL A 66 4.46 8.27 21.19
CA VAL A 66 5.56 7.32 20.90
C VAL A 66 5.16 6.35 19.78
N ARG A 67 3.94 5.78 19.83
CA ARG A 67 3.47 4.87 18.77
C ARG A 67 3.31 5.58 17.43
N LEU A 68 2.84 6.83 17.43
CA LEU A 68 2.79 7.63 16.21
C LEU A 68 4.19 7.84 15.62
N ARG A 69 5.17 8.21 16.45
CA ARG A 69 6.56 8.38 16.01
C ARG A 69 7.11 7.08 15.41
N ASP A 70 6.81 5.94 16.03
CA ASP A 70 7.29 4.64 15.54
C ASP A 70 6.63 4.28 14.20
N LEU A 71 5.31 4.50 14.05
CA LEU A 71 4.59 4.37 12.77
C LEU A 71 5.19 5.27 11.68
N ILE A 72 5.47 6.53 11.99
CA ILE A 72 6.07 7.48 11.04
C ILE A 72 7.47 7.01 10.63
N ARG A 73 8.31 6.61 11.59
CA ARG A 73 9.66 6.13 11.30
C ARG A 73 9.64 4.89 10.42
N GLU A 74 8.77 3.94 10.72
CA GLU A 74 8.61 2.73 9.91
C GLU A 74 8.17 3.06 8.48
N THR A 75 7.15 3.91 8.35
CA THR A 75 6.61 4.32 7.04
C THR A 75 7.65 5.05 6.20
N LEU A 76 8.35 6.02 6.79
CA LEU A 76 9.41 6.76 6.10
C LEU A 76 10.58 5.85 5.73
N GLY A 77 11.02 4.97 6.64
CA GLY A 77 12.08 4.02 6.37
C GLY A 77 11.74 3.06 5.22
N ALA A 78 10.48 2.60 5.14
CA ALA A 78 10.01 1.79 4.02
C ALA A 78 10.09 2.56 2.70
N PHE A 79 9.70 3.83 2.68
CA PHE A 79 9.79 4.67 1.46
C PHE A 79 11.22 4.98 1.05
N GLU A 80 12.12 5.23 2.00
CA GLU A 80 13.54 5.51 1.72
C GLU A 80 14.26 4.31 1.12
N GLN A 81 13.90 3.09 1.54
CA GLN A 81 14.54 1.85 1.08
C GLN A 81 13.88 1.27 -0.17
N ALA A 82 12.63 1.64 -0.47
CA ALA A 82 11.89 1.12 -1.61
C ALA A 82 12.58 1.45 -2.95
N GLN A 83 12.55 0.49 -3.86
CA GLN A 83 12.92 0.65 -5.26
C GLN A 83 11.77 0.13 -6.15
N PRO A 84 11.63 0.59 -7.41
CA PRO A 84 10.65 0.02 -8.34
C PRO A 84 10.80 -1.51 -8.44
N ASN A 85 9.68 -2.22 -8.42
CA ASN A 85 9.61 -3.66 -8.68
C ASN A 85 9.19 -3.94 -10.14
N PRO A 86 9.41 -5.16 -10.66
CA PRO A 86 9.09 -5.55 -12.03
C PRO A 86 7.63 -5.33 -12.46
#